data_AF-A0A9J9Q5S4-F1
#
_entry.id   AF-A0A9J9Q5S4-F1
#
_cell.length_a   1.000
_cell.length_b   1.000
_cell.length_c   1.000
_cell.angle_alpha   90.00
_cell.angle_beta   90.00
_cell.angle_gamma   90.00
#
_symmetry.space_group_name_H-M   'P 1'
#
loop_
_entity.id
_entity.type
_entity.pdbx_description
1 polymer ?
#
loop_
_entity_poly.entity_id
_entity_poly.type
_entity_poly.pdbx_seq_one_letter_code
_entity_poly.pdbx_strand_id
1 'polypeptide(L)'
;MSSNSPMNLEDAGKPWWTFGHVWLVIAGPVIVIIAGFVTLWLAVSQPDPVIAEDYYQRGLNINETLKESGGDMTPAMKGRNHAATPLEDQPR
;
A
#
# COMPACT_ATOMS: atom_id res chain seq x y z
N MET A 1 30.79 60.67 -3.54
CA MET A 1 30.52 60.51 -2.09
C MET A 1 29.49 59.41 -1.96
N SER A 2 29.90 58.22 -1.48
CA SER A 2 29.01 57.06 -1.35
C SER A 2 28.12 57.26 -0.12
N SER A 3 26.81 57.35 -0.32
CA SER A 3 25.82 57.44 0.75
C SER A 3 25.68 56.05 1.40
N ASN A 4 26.19 55.91 2.61
CA ASN A 4 26.00 54.69 3.40
C ASN A 4 24.55 54.66 3.91
N SER A 5 23.74 53.74 3.40
CA SER A 5 22.39 53.50 3.91
C SER A 5 22.45 53.07 5.39
N PRO A 6 21.60 53.61 6.28
CA PRO A 6 21.57 53.15 7.65
C PRO A 6 21.17 51.68 7.68
N MET A 7 21.97 50.83 8.36
CA MET A 7 21.56 49.46 8.68
C MET A 7 20.27 49.52 9.48
N ASN A 8 19.27 48.75 9.06
CA ASN A 8 17.99 48.67 9.76
C ASN A 8 18.19 47.94 11.10
N LEU A 9 18.24 48.70 12.19
CA LEU A 9 18.46 48.19 13.55
C LEU A 9 17.24 47.42 14.09
N GLU A 10 16.08 47.47 13.42
CA GLU A 10 14.86 46.77 13.85
C GLU A 10 14.96 45.25 13.65
N ASP A 11 15.74 44.79 12.67
CA ASP A 11 15.92 43.34 12.42
C ASP A 11 16.82 42.67 13.48
N ALA A 12 17.70 43.44 14.13
CA ALA A 12 18.67 42.92 15.10
C ALA A 12 18.05 42.46 16.44
N GLY A 13 16.78 42.79 16.70
CA GLY A 13 16.07 42.43 17.93
C GLY A 13 14.85 41.53 17.72
N LYS A 14 14.53 41.17 16.48
CA LYS A 14 13.33 40.37 16.19
C LYS A 14 13.53 38.92 16.63
N PRO A 15 12.54 38.32 17.33
CA PRO A 15 12.62 36.92 17.68
C PRO A 15 12.66 36.02 16.44
N TRP A 16 13.47 34.95 16.50
CA TRP A 16 13.75 34.08 15.38
C TRP A 16 12.51 33.38 14.79
N TRP A 17 11.47 33.12 15.58
CA TRP A 17 10.23 32.48 15.13
C TRP A 17 9.37 33.36 14.21
N THR A 18 9.69 34.66 14.10
CA THR A 18 8.96 35.60 13.25
C THR A 18 9.37 35.51 11.77
N PHE A 19 10.53 34.92 11.48
CA PHE A 19 11.03 34.78 10.11
C PHE A 19 10.43 33.55 9.43
N GLY A 20 9.71 33.74 8.32
CA GLY A 20 9.02 32.65 7.59
C GLY A 20 9.93 31.49 7.14
N HIS A 21 11.19 31.78 6.78
CA HIS A 21 12.14 30.75 6.34
C HIS A 21 12.49 29.73 7.44
N VAL A 22 12.44 30.13 8.71
CA VAL A 22 12.65 29.21 9.83
C VAL A 22 11.59 28.11 9.82
N TRP A 23 10.34 28.46 9.53
CA TRP A 23 9.26 27.49 9.44
C TRP A 23 9.43 26.52 8.26
N LEU A 24 10.03 26.96 7.15
CA LEU A 24 10.35 26.05 6.04
C LEU A 24 11.38 24.98 6.44
N VAL A 25 12.39 25.36 7.24
CA VAL A 25 13.39 24.42 7.75
C VAL A 25 12.76 23.44 8.75
N ILE A 26 11.88 23.92 9.64
CA ILE A 26 11.19 23.09 10.62
C ILE A 26 10.14 22.18 9.96
N ALA A 27 9.49 22.63 8.89
CA ALA A 27 8.45 21.88 8.20
C ALA A 27 8.94 20.53 7.66
N GLY A 28 10.17 20.47 7.12
CA GLY A 28 10.74 19.23 6.58
C GLY A 28 10.74 18.07 7.58
N PRO A 29 11.43 18.21 8.73
CA PRO A 29 11.42 17.20 9.79
C PRO A 29 10.02 16.88 10.34
N VAL A 30 9.18 17.91 10.54
CA VAL A 30 7.82 17.72 11.07
C VAL A 30 6.96 16.85 10.14
N ILE A 31 7.04 17.08 8.83
CA ILE A 31 6.30 16.30 7.82
C ILE A 31 6.70 14.82 7.87
N VAL A 32 8.00 14.52 7.96
CA VAL A 32 8.48 13.13 8.01
C VAL A 32 8.03 12.42 9.28
N ILE A 33 8.03 13.10 10.43
CA ILE A 33 7.53 12.54 11.69
C ILE A 33 6.04 12.18 11.56
N ILE A 34 5.21 13.09 11.02
CA ILE A 34 3.78 12.85 10.79
C ILE A 34 3.59 11.67 9.83
N ALA A 35 4.31 11.63 8.71
CA ALA A 35 4.25 10.53 7.75
C ALA A 35 4.61 9.17 8.38
N GLY A 36 5.61 9.15 9.27
CA GLY A 36 5.98 7.97 10.05
C GLY A 36 4.84 7.46 10.93
N PHE A 37 4.17 8.37 11.66
CA PHE A 37 3.00 8.00 12.48
C PHE A 37 1.81 7.52 11.64
N VAL A 38 1.54 8.15 10.49
CA VAL A 38 0.49 7.69 9.57
C VAL A 38 0.80 6.28 9.07
N THR A 39 2.05 6.02 8.70
CA THR A 39 2.49 4.70 8.24
C THR A 39 2.36 3.65 9.34
N LEU A 40 2.77 4.00 10.57
CA LEU A 40 2.60 3.12 11.73
C LEU A 40 1.13 2.81 12.00
N TRP A 41 0.27 3.82 11.91
CA TRP A 41 -1.17 3.66 12.10
C TRP A 41 -1.76 2.72 11.05
N LEU A 42 -1.39 2.85 9.78
CA LEU A 42 -1.80 1.94 8.71
C LEU A 42 -1.34 0.51 8.99
N ALA A 43 -0.09 0.32 9.41
CA ALA A 43 0.49 -0.98 9.70
C ALA A 43 -0.23 -1.72 10.85
N VAL A 44 -0.64 -0.99 11.89
CA VAL A 44 -1.36 -1.57 13.03
C VAL A 44 -2.85 -1.77 12.72
N SER A 45 -3.46 -0.90 11.92
CA SER A 45 -4.91 -0.93 11.68
C SER A 45 -5.33 -2.05 10.73
N GLN A 46 -4.46 -2.44 9.79
CA GLN A 46 -4.77 -3.48 8.80
C GLN A 46 -3.64 -4.51 8.76
N PRO A 47 -3.56 -5.41 9.76
CA PRO A 47 -2.58 -6.48 9.72
C PRO A 47 -2.84 -7.39 8.51
N ASP A 48 -1.80 -7.61 7.70
CA ASP A 48 -1.85 -8.58 6.60
C ASP A 48 -2.13 -9.97 7.19
N PRO A 49 -3.22 -10.66 6.78
CA PRO A 49 -3.53 -11.97 7.31
C PRO A 49 -2.36 -12.93 7.10
N VAL A 50 -1.92 -13.55 8.19
CA VAL A 50 -0.87 -14.58 8.14
C VAL A 50 -1.37 -15.73 7.28
N ILE A 51 -0.64 -16.04 6.21
CA ILE A 51 -0.91 -17.21 5.37
C ILE A 51 -0.80 -18.45 6.25
N ALA A 52 -1.87 -19.26 6.31
CA ALA A 52 -1.87 -20.49 7.08
C ALA A 52 -0.76 -21.43 6.60
N GLU A 53 -0.12 -22.15 7.53
CA GLU A 53 0.98 -23.10 7.22
C GLU A 53 0.56 -24.17 6.21
N ASP A 54 -0.73 -24.53 6.23
CA ASP A 54 -1.32 -25.50 5.33
C ASP A 54 -1.77 -24.89 3.99
N TYR A 55 -1.55 -23.60 3.72
CA TYR A 55 -1.86 -22.98 2.43
C TYR A 55 -1.13 -23.68 1.28
N TYR A 56 0.15 -24.00 1.48
CA TYR A 56 0.91 -24.78 0.51
C TYR A 56 0.37 -26.20 0.37
N GLN A 57 -0.01 -26.84 1.48
CA GLN A 57 -0.58 -28.19 1.48
C GLN A 57 -1.95 -28.23 0.79
N ARG A 58 -2.80 -27.22 1.00
CA ARG A 58 -4.08 -27.03 0.29
C ARG A 58 -3.88 -26.80 -1.19
N GLY A 59 -2.85 -26.04 -1.58
CA GLY A 59 -2.49 -25.86 -2.98
C GLY A 59 -2.08 -27.17 -3.68
N LEU A 60 -1.32 -28.02 -2.99
CA LEU A 60 -0.93 -29.34 -3.49
C LEU A 60 -2.12 -30.31 -3.57
N ASN A 61 -3.00 -30.28 -2.57
CA ASN A 61 -4.13 -31.21 -2.42
C ASN A 61 -5.47 -30.64 -2.94
N ILE A 62 -5.44 -29.61 -3.79
CA ILE A 62 -6.66 -28.96 -4.28
C ILE A 62 -7.53 -29.92 -5.09
N ASN A 63 -6.91 -30.87 -5.80
CA ASN A 63 -7.62 -31.91 -6.55
C ASN A 63 -8.38 -32.90 -5.64
N GLU A 64 -7.91 -33.12 -4.42
CA GLU A 64 -8.52 -34.05 -3.47
C GLU A 64 -9.70 -33.40 -2.75
N THR A 65 -9.51 -32.15 -2.30
CA THR A 65 -10.60 -31.36 -1.71
C THR A 65 -11.72 -31.05 -2.70
N LEU A 66 -11.42 -30.79 -3.98
CA LEU A 66 -12.42 -30.62 -5.05
C LEU A 66 -13.21 -31.92 -5.33
N LYS A 67 -12.56 -33.08 -5.20
CA LYS A 67 -13.19 -34.39 -5.39
C LYS A 67 -14.15 -34.73 -4.24
N GLU A 68 -13.84 -34.31 -3.01
CA GLU A 68 -14.70 -34.52 -1.83
C GLU A 68 -15.88 -33.54 -1.77
N SER A 69 -15.71 -32.30 -2.24
CA SER A 69 -16.74 -31.25 -2.12
C SER A 69 -17.88 -31.35 -3.16
N GLY A 70 -17.89 -32.38 -4.03
CA GLY A 70 -19.03 -32.77 -4.86
C GLY A 70 -19.50 -31.72 -5.88
N GLY A 71 -18.79 -30.59 -5.98
CA GLY A 71 -19.08 -29.54 -6.96
C GLY A 71 -18.49 -29.92 -8.30
N ASP A 72 -19.33 -29.98 -9.33
CA ASP A 72 -18.96 -30.20 -10.73
C ASP A 72 -18.24 -28.97 -11.31
N MET A 73 -17.14 -28.57 -10.67
CA MET A 73 -16.26 -27.51 -11.12
C MET A 73 -15.20 -28.17 -11.97
N THR A 74 -15.47 -28.28 -13.27
CA THR A 74 -14.43 -28.66 -14.23
C THR A 74 -13.16 -27.85 -13.95
N PRO A 75 -11.98 -28.49 -13.82
CA PRO A 75 -10.74 -27.77 -13.49
C PRO A 75 -10.58 -26.58 -14.42
N ALA A 76 -10.14 -25.43 -13.94
CA ALA A 76 -10.07 -24.20 -14.76
C ALA A 76 -9.32 -24.41 -16.09
N MET A 77 -8.32 -25.29 -16.11
CA MET A 77 -7.61 -25.71 -17.33
C MET A 77 -8.48 -26.51 -18.32
N LYS A 78 -9.41 -27.34 -17.83
CA LYS A 78 -10.37 -28.13 -18.62
C LYS A 78 -11.61 -27.31 -19.01
N GLY A 79 -12.06 -26.40 -18.15
CA GLY A 79 -13.21 -25.52 -18.39
C GLY A 79 -13.01 -24.53 -19.54
N ARG A 80 -11.78 -24.01 -19.72
CA ARG A 80 -11.46 -23.09 -20.84
C ARG A 80 -11.73 -23.68 -22.22
N ASN A 81 -11.52 -25.00 -22.38
CA ASN A 81 -11.77 -25.69 -23.65
C ASN A 81 -13.21 -26.19 -23.77
N HIS A 82 -13.86 -26.55 -22.66
CA HIS A 82 -15.25 -26.99 -22.66
C HIS A 82 -16.25 -25.88 -23.01
N ALA A 83 -15.97 -24.62 -22.70
CA ALA A 83 -16.82 -23.49 -23.12
C ALA A 83 -16.85 -23.26 -24.64
N ALA A 84 -15.85 -23.77 -25.36
CA ALA A 84 -15.74 -23.67 -26.82
C ALA A 84 -16.24 -24.92 -27.57
N THR A 85 -16.68 -25.96 -26.85
CA THR A 85 -17.21 -27.20 -27.47
C THR A 85 -18.73 -27.09 -27.62
N PRO A 86 -19.30 -27.10 -28.84
CA PRO A 86 -20.75 -27.09 -29.05
C PRO A 86 -21.43 -28.29 -28.38
N LEU A 87 -22.66 -28.11 -27.88
CA LEU A 87 -23.44 -29.17 -27.19
C LEU A 87 -23.69 -30.42 -28.05
N GLU A 88 -23.54 -30.31 -29.37
CA GLU A 88 -23.71 -31.40 -30.34
C GLU A 88 -22.59 -32.47 -30.28
N ASP A 89 -21.39 -32.11 -29.80
CA ASP A 89 -20.18 -32.96 -29.83
C ASP A 89 -19.90 -33.70 -28.49
N GLN A 90 -20.82 -33.67 -27.53
CA GLN A 90 -20.66 -34.44 -26.30
C GLN A 90 -21.03 -35.92 -26.54
N PRO A 91 -20.13 -36.89 -26.24
CA PRO A 91 -20.48 -38.30 -26.31
C PRO A 91 -21.56 -38.60 -25.24
N ARG A 92 -22.65 -39.24 -25.70
CA ARG A 92 -23.74 -39.70 -24.83
C ARG A 92 -23.35 -40.93 -24.02
#